data_AF-A0A2Z2MMH0-F1
#
_entry.id   AF-A0A2Z2MMH0-F1
#
_cell.length_a   1.000
_cell.length_b   1.000
_cell.length_c   1.000
_cell.angle_alpha   90.00
_cell.angle_beta   90.00
_cell.angle_gamma   90.00
#
_symmetry.space_group_name_H-M   'P 1'
#
loop_
_entity.id
_entity.type
_entity.pdbx_description
1 polymer ?
#
loop_
_entity_poly.entity_id
_entity_poly.type
_entity_poly.pdbx_seq_one_letter_code
_entity_poly.pdbx_strand_id
1 'polypeptide(L)'
;MRNTIVLVRTDNFQKASIALADLVRYGGMKIRGDPRIIPPALSDWAFEHISGEKPRKRFKAHVVAQIDLPPAKAIGRLTDIHPPAHVLVVPPDTEVWEELMRLWKTFEKLRGFHSPKRTKAEELKKKREEEEEESEGF
;
A
#
# COMPACT_ATOMS: atom_id res chain seq x y z
N MET A 1 1.68 -4.35 17.09
CA MET A 1 1.91 -3.08 16.36
C MET A 1 0.81 -2.91 15.34
N ARG A 2 0.27 -1.71 15.17
CA ARG A 2 -0.73 -1.41 14.12
C ARG A 2 0.01 -1.39 12.76
N ASN A 3 -0.57 -2.00 11.72
CA ASN A 3 0.05 -2.07 10.40
C ASN A 3 -0.22 -0.80 9.59
N THR A 4 0.74 -0.35 8.79
CA THR A 4 0.52 0.71 7.80
C THR A 4 -0.49 0.24 6.75
N ILE A 5 -1.36 1.15 6.30
CA ILE A 5 -2.26 0.91 5.17
C ILE A 5 -1.75 1.66 3.96
N VAL A 6 -1.86 1.05 2.77
CA VAL A 6 -1.72 1.76 1.50
C VAL A 6 -3.09 1.88 0.84
N LEU A 7 -3.38 3.05 0.29
CA LEU A 7 -4.55 3.33 -0.52
C LEU A 7 -4.12 3.44 -1.99
N VAL A 8 -4.64 2.56 -2.83
CA VAL A 8 -4.36 2.47 -4.25
C VAL A 8 -5.58 2.98 -5.03
N ARG A 9 -5.37 4.05 -5.82
CA ARG A 9 -6.40 4.72 -6.62
C ARG A 9 -6.02 4.67 -8.10
N THR A 10 -6.88 4.09 -8.93
CA THR A 10 -6.59 3.89 -10.36
C THR A 10 -7.86 3.74 -11.22
N ASP A 11 -7.69 3.57 -12.53
CA ASP A 11 -8.79 3.59 -13.50
C ASP A 11 -9.59 2.27 -13.54
N ASN A 12 -9.03 1.15 -13.06
CA ASN A 12 -9.70 -0.15 -12.98
C ASN A 12 -9.03 -1.11 -11.98
N PHE A 13 -9.72 -2.18 -11.56
CA PHE A 13 -9.20 -3.13 -10.56
C PHE A 13 -8.01 -3.95 -11.05
N GLN A 14 -7.86 -4.16 -12.36
CA GLN A 14 -6.68 -4.86 -12.90
C GLN A 14 -5.40 -4.07 -12.65
N LYS A 15 -5.42 -2.75 -12.91
CA LYS A 15 -4.30 -1.85 -12.59
C LYS A 15 -4.04 -1.80 -11.08
N ALA A 16 -5.08 -1.89 -10.25
CA ALA A 16 -4.91 -1.92 -8.80
C ALA A 16 -4.18 -3.19 -8.35
N SER A 17 -4.54 -4.35 -8.90
CA SER A 17 -3.85 -5.62 -8.65
C SER A 17 -2.39 -5.59 -9.12
N ILE A 18 -2.11 -4.99 -10.27
CA ILE A 18 -0.73 -4.82 -10.78
C ILE A 18 0.07 -3.92 -9.84
N ALA A 19 -0.48 -2.76 -9.45
CA ALA A 19 0.19 -1.85 -8.53
C ALA A 19 0.51 -2.51 -7.18
N LEU A 20 -0.44 -3.28 -6.61
CA LEU A 20 -0.19 -4.05 -5.38
C LEU A 20 0.90 -5.12 -5.58
N ALA A 21 0.98 -5.73 -6.76
CA ALA A 21 2.06 -6.67 -7.08
C ALA A 21 3.42 -5.96 -7.18
N ASP A 22 3.46 -4.75 -7.72
CA ASP A 22 4.68 -3.92 -7.80
C ASP A 22 5.16 -3.49 -6.41
N LEU A 23 4.26 -3.17 -5.48
CA LEU A 23 4.62 -2.91 -4.09
C LEU A 23 5.36 -4.10 -3.47
N VAL A 24 4.93 -5.32 -3.79
CA VAL A 24 5.55 -6.54 -3.25
C VAL A 24 6.86 -6.88 -3.94
N ARG A 25 6.89 -6.84 -5.28
CA ARG A 25 8.07 -7.23 -6.09
C ARG A 25 9.19 -6.21 -5.99
N TYR A 26 8.86 -4.95 -6.27
CA TYR A 26 9.83 -3.88 -6.41
C TYR A 26 9.92 -3.03 -5.15
N GLY A 27 8.82 -2.82 -4.44
CA GLY A 27 8.79 -2.05 -3.20
C GLY A 27 9.23 -2.82 -1.95
N GLY A 28 9.52 -4.13 -2.07
CA GLY A 28 9.97 -4.96 -0.94
C GLY A 28 8.93 -5.10 0.18
N MET A 29 7.67 -4.74 -0.07
CA MET A 29 6.59 -4.78 0.91
C MET A 29 6.00 -6.20 1.02
N LYS A 30 5.35 -6.54 2.13
CA LYS A 30 4.47 -7.72 2.22
C LYS A 30 3.07 -7.27 2.60
N ILE A 31 2.11 -7.68 1.78
CA ILE A 31 0.70 -7.44 2.06
C ILE A 31 0.22 -8.41 3.15
N ARG A 32 -0.50 -7.88 4.13
CA ARG A 32 -1.08 -8.61 5.26
C ARG A 32 -2.58 -8.80 5.04
N GLY A 33 -2.99 -10.06 4.96
CA GLY A 33 -4.37 -10.41 4.65
C GLY A 33 -4.77 -10.07 3.21
N ASP A 34 -6.08 -9.97 2.98
CA ASP A 34 -6.62 -9.67 1.66
C ASP A 34 -6.83 -8.15 1.48
N PRO A 35 -6.38 -7.56 0.36
CA PRO A 35 -6.75 -6.20 -0.01
C PRO A 35 -8.27 -6.02 -0.10
N ARG A 36 -8.74 -4.81 0.20
CA ARG A 36 -10.17 -4.48 0.32
C ARG A 36 -10.56 -3.38 -0.64
N ILE A 37 -11.71 -3.54 -1.28
CA ILE A 37 -12.32 -2.51 -2.13
C ILE A 37 -13.09 -1.55 -1.24
N ILE A 38 -12.83 -0.25 -1.37
CA ILE A 38 -13.50 0.78 -0.58
C ILE A 38 -14.38 1.69 -1.45
N PRO A 39 -15.41 2.33 -0.88
CA PRO A 39 -16.21 3.31 -1.61
C PRO A 39 -15.36 4.50 -2.07
N PRO A 40 -15.62 5.08 -3.28
CA PRO A 40 -14.90 6.25 -3.78
C PRO A 40 -14.92 7.44 -2.81
N ALA A 41 -16.07 7.71 -2.18
CA ALA A 41 -16.21 8.82 -1.23
C ALA A 41 -15.28 8.67 -0.01
N LEU A 42 -15.12 7.45 0.50
CA LEU A 42 -14.19 7.17 1.60
C LEU A 42 -12.73 7.32 1.14
N SER A 43 -12.41 6.89 -0.10
CA SER A 43 -11.09 7.09 -0.68
C SER A 43 -10.74 8.56 -0.88
N ASP A 44 -11.69 9.37 -1.32
CA ASP A 44 -11.49 10.79 -1.57
C ASP A 44 -11.32 11.53 -0.23
N TRP A 45 -12.16 11.24 0.76
CA TRP A 45 -12.00 11.73 2.13
C TRP A 45 -10.63 11.38 2.73
N ALA A 46 -10.22 10.11 2.62
CA ALA A 46 -8.92 9.63 3.10
C ALA A 46 -7.76 10.37 2.42
N PHE A 47 -7.86 10.58 1.10
CA PHE A 47 -6.87 11.34 0.36
C PHE A 47 -6.78 12.79 0.85
N GLU A 48 -7.90 13.48 1.02
CA GLU A 48 -7.93 14.86 1.51
C GLU A 48 -7.29 15.01 2.89
N HIS A 49 -7.59 14.08 3.81
CA HIS A 49 -7.09 14.16 5.19
C HIS A 49 -5.61 13.86 5.31
N ILE A 50 -5.07 12.95 4.50
CA ILE A 50 -3.65 12.60 4.54
C ILE A 50 -2.79 13.57 3.72
N SER A 51 -3.27 13.99 2.54
CA SER A 51 -2.48 14.86 1.64
C SER A 51 -2.67 16.36 1.90
N GLY A 52 -3.77 16.75 2.54
CA GLY A 52 -4.19 18.16 2.63
C GLY A 52 -4.75 18.73 1.32
N GLU A 53 -4.88 17.92 0.27
CA GLU A 53 -5.32 18.36 -1.06
C GLU A 53 -6.66 17.74 -1.49
N LYS A 54 -7.43 18.49 -2.29
CA LYS A 54 -8.62 17.95 -2.95
C LYS A 54 -8.26 17.05 -4.13
N PRO A 55 -8.92 15.89 -4.31
CA PRO A 55 -8.76 15.05 -5.49
C PRO A 55 -9.05 15.81 -6.79
N ARG A 56 -8.03 15.96 -7.63
CA ARG A 56 -8.19 16.57 -8.96
C ARG A 56 -8.66 15.59 -10.03
N LYS A 57 -8.32 14.31 -9.86
CA LYS A 57 -8.66 13.21 -10.77
C LYS A 57 -9.67 12.27 -10.11
N ARG A 58 -10.67 11.85 -10.89
CA ARG A 58 -11.60 10.78 -10.50
C ARG A 58 -11.03 9.42 -10.90
N PHE A 59 -11.08 8.47 -9.97
CA PHE A 59 -10.67 7.09 -10.16
C PHE A 59 -11.88 6.16 -10.04
N LYS A 60 -11.85 5.02 -10.74
CA LYS A 60 -12.96 4.05 -10.72
C LYS A 60 -12.68 2.87 -9.80
N ALA A 61 -11.42 2.61 -9.46
CA ALA A 61 -11.01 1.54 -8.56
C ALA A 61 -10.23 2.11 -7.39
N HIS A 62 -10.68 1.78 -6.18
CA HIS A 62 -10.12 2.23 -4.92
C HIS A 62 -9.93 1.01 -4.01
N VAL A 63 -8.68 0.72 -3.66
CA VAL A 63 -8.32 -0.48 -2.92
C VAL A 63 -7.40 -0.10 -1.78
N VAL A 64 -7.60 -0.69 -0.61
CA VAL A 64 -6.69 -0.58 0.53
C VAL A 64 -6.05 -1.93 0.84
N ALA A 65 -4.79 -1.90 1.29
CA ALA A 65 -4.07 -3.08 1.75
C ALA A 65 -3.24 -2.75 2.99
N GLN A 66 -3.18 -3.67 3.95
CA GLN A 66 -2.24 -3.56 5.06
C GLN A 66 -0.87 -4.07 4.59
N ILE A 67 0.20 -3.35 4.96
CA ILE A 67 1.59 -3.74 4.66
C ILE A 67 2.40 -3.84 5.94
N ASP A 68 3.50 -4.60 5.89
CA ASP A 68 4.42 -4.80 7.02
C ASP A 68 5.65 -3.90 6.98
N LEU A 69 5.44 -2.64 6.63
CA LEU A 69 6.49 -1.62 6.67
C LEU A 69 6.01 -0.42 7.48
N PRO A 70 6.89 0.20 8.28
CA PRO A 70 6.63 1.50 8.87
C PRO A 70 6.31 2.55 7.79
N PRO A 71 5.50 3.58 8.09
CA PRO A 71 5.09 4.57 7.10
C PRO A 71 6.26 5.25 6.36
N ALA A 72 7.28 5.69 7.10
CA ALA A 72 8.45 6.35 6.50
C ALA A 72 9.19 5.46 5.50
N LYS A 73 9.43 4.17 5.85
CA LYS A 73 10.04 3.21 4.93
C LYS A 73 9.12 2.94 3.73
N ALA A 74 7.81 2.84 3.92
CA ALA A 74 6.86 2.62 2.83
C ALA A 74 6.86 3.80 1.83
N ILE A 75 6.92 5.04 2.32
CA ILE A 75 7.02 6.25 1.49
C ILE A 75 8.32 6.24 0.67
N GLY A 76 9.46 5.98 1.32
CA GLY A 76 10.75 5.91 0.61
C GLY A 76 10.76 4.82 -0.47
N ARG A 77 10.26 3.62 -0.17
CA ARG A 77 10.17 2.55 -1.18
C ARG A 77 9.24 2.92 -2.33
N LEU A 78 8.15 3.67 -2.07
CA LEU A 78 7.24 4.15 -3.11
C LEU A 78 7.88 5.19 -4.03
N THR A 79 8.80 6.03 -3.54
CA THR A 79 9.50 6.99 -4.41
C THR A 79 10.45 6.32 -5.38
N ASP A 80 10.92 5.10 -5.07
CA ASP A 80 11.85 4.35 -5.91
C ASP A 80 11.16 3.50 -6.99
N ILE A 81 9.83 3.34 -6.91
CA ILE A 81 9.05 2.50 -7.82
C ILE A 81 7.96 3.32 -8.53
N HIS A 82 7.55 2.85 -9.71
CA HIS A 82 6.56 3.54 -10.54
C HIS A 82 5.32 2.67 -10.80
N PRO A 83 4.54 2.32 -9.77
CA PRO A 83 3.33 1.52 -9.95
C PRO A 83 2.32 2.27 -10.83
N PRO A 84 1.51 1.58 -11.65
CA PRO A 84 0.52 2.18 -12.55
C PRO A 84 -0.75 2.65 -11.80
N ALA A 85 -0.57 3.25 -10.63
CA ALA A 85 -1.63 3.73 -9.76
C ALA A 85 -1.12 4.89 -8.89
N HIS A 86 -2.05 5.70 -8.42
CA HIS A 86 -1.75 6.66 -7.36
C HIS A 86 -1.82 5.91 -6.03
N VAL A 87 -0.68 5.80 -5.35
CA VAL A 87 -0.56 5.10 -4.06
C VAL A 87 -0.30 6.11 -2.96
N LEU A 88 -1.10 6.05 -1.91
CA LEU A 88 -1.00 6.88 -0.73
C LEU A 88 -0.72 6.01 0.50
N VAL A 89 0.21 6.43 1.34
CA VAL A 89 0.51 5.76 2.61
C VAL A 89 -0.37 6.36 3.71
N VAL A 90 -1.05 5.52 4.47
CA VAL A 90 -1.92 5.89 5.59
C VAL A 90 -1.27 5.40 6.90
N PRO A 91 -0.66 6.31 7.69
CA PRO A 91 -0.01 5.97 8.95
C PRO A 91 -1.00 5.47 10.02
N PRO A 92 -0.61 4.55 10.91
CA PRO A 92 -1.52 3.92 11.88
C PRO A 92 -2.08 4.81 13.00
N ASP A 93 -1.53 6.00 13.16
CA ASP A 93 -1.84 7.03 14.15
C ASP A 93 -2.76 8.13 13.60
N THR A 94 -3.38 7.91 12.44
CA THR A 94 -4.30 8.84 11.80
C THR A 94 -5.76 8.43 11.98
N GLU A 95 -6.67 9.42 12.02
CA GLU A 95 -8.12 9.20 12.02
C GLU A 95 -8.57 8.36 10.80
N VAL A 96 -7.94 8.59 9.65
CA VAL A 96 -8.19 7.83 8.41
C VAL A 96 -7.93 6.35 8.62
N TRP A 97 -6.82 6.00 9.28
CA TRP A 97 -6.51 4.61 9.59
C TRP A 97 -7.56 3.99 10.52
N GLU A 98 -7.95 4.71 11.56
CA GLU A 98 -8.93 4.22 12.54
C GLU A 98 -10.28 3.94 11.89
N GLU A 99 -10.74 4.83 11.03
CA GLU A 99 -11.99 4.68 10.28
C GLU A 99 -11.94 3.52 9.29
N LEU A 100 -10.85 3.39 8.52
CA LEU A 100 -10.64 2.25 7.62
C LEU A 100 -10.65 0.92 8.37
N MET A 101 -10.07 0.87 9.57
CA MET A 101 -10.02 -0.33 10.39
C MET A 101 -11.36 -0.66 11.04
N ARG A 102 -12.12 0.35 11.46
CA ARG A 102 -13.49 0.20 11.97
C ARG A 102 -14.40 -0.45 10.94
N LEU A 103 -14.28 -0.03 9.68
CA LEU A 103 -15.08 -0.55 8.56
C LEU A 103 -14.47 -1.77 7.86
N TRP A 104 -13.25 -2.19 8.21
CA TRP A 104 -12.47 -3.17 7.44
C TRP A 104 -13.22 -4.46 7.08
N LYS A 105 -14.01 -4.97 8.03
CA LYS A 105 -14.77 -6.23 7.87
C LYS A 105 -15.96 -6.10 6.92
N THR A 106 -16.46 -4.88 6.69
CA THR A 106 -17.60 -4.63 5.78
C THR A 106 -17.18 -4.51 4.32
N PHE A 107 -15.89 -4.28 4.06
CA PHE A 107 -15.38 -4.12 2.70
C PHE A 107 -15.26 -5.45 1.95
N GLU A 108 -15.63 -5.42 0.66
CA GLU A 108 -15.41 -6.56 -0.23
C GLU A 108 -13.90 -6.81 -0.41
N LYS A 109 -13.51 -8.08 -0.47
CA LYS A 109 -12.14 -8.47 -0.81
C LYS A 109 -11.88 -8.23 -2.29
N LEU A 110 -10.71 -7.71 -2.64
CA LEU A 110 -10.24 -7.69 -4.02
C LEU A 110 -9.96 -9.13 -4.48
N ARG A 111 -10.86 -9.71 -5.28
CA ARG A 111 -10.71 -11.08 -5.80
C ARG A 111 -9.63 -11.14 -6.87
N GLY A 112 -8.96 -12.28 -6.97
CA GLY A 112 -7.96 -12.55 -8.02
C GLY A 112 -6.59 -11.89 -7.78
N PHE A 113 -6.42 -11.12 -6.70
CA PHE A 113 -5.08 -10.71 -6.27
C PHE A 113 -4.38 -11.86 -5.56
N HIS A 114 -3.29 -12.34 -6.15
CA HIS A 114 -2.36 -13.24 -5.48
C HIS A 114 -1.04 -12.50 -5.30
N SER A 115 -0.59 -12.37 -4.05
CA SER A 115 0.69 -11.75 -3.77
C SER A 115 1.77 -12.50 -4.55
N PRO A 116 2.55 -11.80 -5.39
CA PRO A 116 3.61 -12.46 -6.13
C PRO A 116 4.63 -13.05 -5.16
N LYS A 117 5.09 -14.27 -5.45
CA LYS A 117 6.26 -14.82 -4.77
C LYS A 117 7.48 -14.00 -5.18
N ARG A 118 8.32 -13.64 -4.22
CA ARG A 118 9.63 -13.07 -4.53
C ARG A 118 10.45 -14.11 -5.28
N THR A 119 11.20 -13.67 -6.27
CA THR A 119 12.20 -14.50 -6.93
C THR A 119 13.39 -14.69 -5.99
N LYS A 120 14.13 -15.78 -6.15
CA LYS A 120 15.34 -16.05 -5.34
C LYS A 120 16.36 -14.89 -5.39
N ALA A 121 16.46 -14.22 -6.53
CA ALA A 121 17.36 -13.07 -6.72
C ALA A 121 16.92 -11.86 -5.86
N GLU A 122 15.61 -11.60 -5.79
CA GLU A 122 15.05 -10.52 -4.96
C GLU A 122 15.19 -10.82 -3.46
N GLU A 123 15.06 -12.09 -3.06
CA GLU A 123 15.31 -12.51 -1.67
C GLU A 123 16.77 -12.30 -1.25
N LEU A 124 17.72 -12.64 -2.13
CA LEU A 124 19.15 -12.42 -1.90
C LEU A 124 19.48 -10.92 -1.82
N LYS A 125 18.89 -10.09 -2.67
CA LYS A 125 19.09 -8.64 -2.64
C LYS A 125 18.57 -8.04 -1.33
N LYS A 126 17.37 -8.44 -0.90
CA LYS A 126 16.79 -7.96 0.37
C LYS A 126 17.63 -8.34 1.58
N LYS A 127 18.17 -9.57 1.62
CA LYS A 127 19.08 -9.99 2.70
C LYS A 127 20.32 -9.11 2.77
N ARG A 128 20.91 -8.77 1.63
CA ARG A 128 22.06 -7.85 1.59
C ARG A 128 21.69 -6.44 2.06
N GLU A 129 20.56 -5.90 1.61
CA GLU A 129 20.07 -4.59 2.08
C GLU A 129 19.80 -4.59 3.60
N GLU A 130 19.25 -5.67 4.16
CA GLU A 130 19.04 -5.82 5.61
C GLU A 130 20.35 -5.94 6.39
N GLU A 131 21.32 -6.70 5.88
CA GLU A 131 22.67 -6.84 6.47
C GLU A 131 23.46 -5.51 6.44
N GLU A 132 23.32 -4.74 5.36
CA GLU A 132 23.94 -3.41 5.21
C GLU A 132 23.27 -2.39 6.16
N GLU A 133 21.92 -2.34 6.23
CA GLU A 133 21.17 -1.48 7.17
C GLU A 133 21.52 -1.78 8.64
N GLU A 134 21.77 -3.04 9.01
CA GLU A 134 22.22 -3.41 10.37
C GLU A 134 23.68 -3.01 10.65
N SER A 135 24.52 -2.94 9.62
CA SER A 135 25.94 -2.58 9.74
C SER A 135 26.22 -1.07 9.82
N GLU A 136 25.34 -0.24 9.24
CA GLU A 136 25.45 1.24 9.25
C GLU A 136 24.77 1.90 10.46
N GLY A 137 24.09 1.14 11.31
CA GLY A 137 23.34 1.62 12.47
C GLY A 137 24.12 1.81 13.78
N PHE A 138 25.46 1.90 13.73
CA PHE A 138 26.34 2.11 14.90
C PHE A 138 26.98 3.50 14.93
#